data_AF-A0A849T7V3-F1
#
_entry.id   AF-A0A849T7V3-F1
#
_cell.length_a   1.000
_cell.length_b   1.000
_cell.length_c   1.000
_cell.angle_alpha   90.00
_cell.angle_beta   90.00
_cell.angle_gamma   90.00
#
_symmetry.space_group_name_H-M   'P 1'
#
loop_
_entity.id
_entity.type
_entity.pdbx_description
1 polymer ?
#
loop_
_entity_poly.entity_id
_entity_poly.type
_entity_poly.pdbx_seq_one_letter_code
_entity_poly.pdbx_strand_id
1 'polypeptide(L)'
;MAEKISSLNYQLDFEKSLDALDDIQMLSEFSISPLVSNAYFYLSEMKRKADNLANGKIPNSSAVAGVLDEKITMIMSEFFGNKARFKSYNLFKSSDGLDLKKWNLVFETIPEILSVVTLFNYHGNVDIRFDESRLIVSGLILEDGNMEVNRKLIYVITRRLLRAKVLLTFNLEKTARTGLFKLDLKADLSHDESLSYRVLFKVNTTEQYLVGFSNIFYRYRSNLDYIMLLDSHNVVEINNDLSIKHYVGLPDLTRIESANKEILHFPFIFRPLSIILPMKGNLVTEAFSRSLDDENKRKQDVSKFFRTIDFFSLFNL
;
A
#
# COMPACT_ATOMS: atom_id res chain seq x y z
N MET A 1 36.43 11.50 -39.61
CA MET A 1 36.38 10.05 -39.31
C MET A 1 35.77 9.77 -37.92
N ALA A 2 36.10 10.55 -36.89
CA ALA A 2 35.50 10.43 -35.55
C ALA A 2 33.99 10.70 -35.49
N GLU A 3 33.46 11.66 -36.26
CA GLU A 3 32.02 11.95 -36.30
C GLU A 3 31.19 10.81 -36.91
N LYS A 4 31.76 10.05 -37.86
CA LYS A 4 31.08 8.91 -38.50
C LYS A 4 30.98 7.69 -37.59
N ILE A 5 31.89 7.57 -36.62
CA ILE A 5 31.90 6.50 -35.60
C ILE A 5 30.93 6.87 -34.45
N SER A 6 30.87 8.16 -34.10
CA SER A 6 29.88 8.71 -33.16
C SER A 6 28.44 8.52 -33.64
N SER A 7 28.16 8.82 -34.92
CA SER A 7 26.82 8.63 -35.49
C SER A 7 26.41 7.15 -35.59
N LEU A 8 27.36 6.25 -35.86
CA LEU A 8 27.11 4.80 -35.95
C LEU A 8 26.80 4.19 -34.56
N ASN A 9 27.52 4.63 -33.53
CA ASN A 9 27.27 4.19 -32.14
C ASN A 9 25.93 4.75 -31.63
N TYR A 10 25.56 5.98 -31.99
CA TYR A 10 24.26 6.54 -31.64
C TYR A 10 23.10 5.78 -32.29
N GLN A 11 23.27 5.34 -33.54
CA GLN A 11 22.25 4.54 -34.23
C GLN A 11 22.11 3.14 -33.64
N LEU A 12 23.23 2.50 -33.27
CA LEU A 12 23.24 1.20 -32.59
C LEU A 12 22.66 1.28 -31.16
N ASP A 13 22.94 2.36 -30.43
CA ASP A 13 22.36 2.59 -29.10
C ASP A 13 20.87 2.98 -29.17
N PHE A 14 20.46 3.64 -30.25
CA PHE A 14 19.05 3.95 -30.52
C PHE A 14 18.25 2.71 -30.93
N GLU A 15 18.80 1.86 -31.80
CA GLU A 15 18.19 0.55 -32.15
C GLU A 15 18.14 -0.37 -30.93
N LYS A 16 19.18 -0.43 -30.10
CA LYS A 16 19.13 -1.16 -28.82
C LYS A 16 18.17 -0.57 -27.80
N SER A 17 17.96 0.74 -27.81
CA SER A 17 16.97 1.41 -26.94
C SER A 17 15.54 1.19 -27.44
N LEU A 18 15.35 1.06 -28.76
CA LEU A 18 14.10 0.68 -29.38
C LEU A 18 13.79 -0.80 -29.17
N ASP A 19 14.78 -1.68 -29.30
CA ASP A 19 14.64 -3.11 -28.95
C ASP A 19 14.39 -3.28 -27.45
N ALA A 20 15.00 -2.46 -26.58
CA ALA A 20 14.70 -2.46 -25.14
C ALA A 20 13.32 -1.88 -24.82
N LEU A 21 12.81 -0.94 -25.63
CA LEU A 21 11.45 -0.43 -25.53
C LEU A 21 10.43 -1.45 -26.07
N ASP A 22 10.74 -2.16 -27.14
CA ASP A 22 9.96 -3.27 -27.67
C ASP A 22 10.02 -4.49 -26.75
N ASP A 23 11.13 -4.75 -26.05
CA ASP A 23 11.23 -5.77 -25.00
C ASP A 23 10.45 -5.36 -23.74
N ILE A 24 10.42 -4.07 -23.39
CA ILE A 24 9.53 -3.55 -22.34
C ILE A 24 8.06 -3.62 -22.80
N GLN A 25 7.80 -3.48 -24.09
CA GLN A 25 6.47 -3.56 -24.69
C GLN A 25 6.00 -5.03 -24.85
N MET A 26 6.92 -5.97 -25.09
CA MET A 26 6.70 -7.42 -25.13
C MET A 26 6.63 -8.02 -23.71
N LEU A 27 7.33 -7.44 -22.73
CA LEU A 27 7.05 -7.69 -21.31
C LEU A 27 5.72 -7.06 -20.87
N SER A 28 5.12 -6.18 -21.70
CA SER A 28 3.81 -5.55 -21.51
C SER A 28 2.72 -6.15 -22.40
N GLU A 29 2.75 -7.46 -22.66
CA GLU A 29 1.85 -8.16 -23.59
C GLU A 29 0.33 -7.92 -23.42
N PHE A 30 -0.14 -7.20 -22.38
CA PHE A 30 -1.48 -6.61 -22.38
C PHE A 30 -1.44 -5.20 -21.79
N SER A 31 -1.33 -4.19 -22.64
CA SER A 31 -1.35 -2.80 -22.24
C SER A 31 -2.75 -2.41 -21.74
N ILE A 32 -2.99 -2.51 -20.44
CA ILE A 32 -4.08 -1.78 -19.75
C ILE A 32 -3.74 -0.27 -19.74
N SER A 33 -2.48 0.07 -20.06
CA SER A 33 -1.93 1.42 -20.11
C SER A 33 -2.79 2.43 -20.88
N PRO A 34 -3.34 2.17 -22.09
CA PRO A 34 -4.20 3.12 -22.79
C PRO A 34 -5.53 3.36 -22.07
N LEU A 35 -6.11 2.34 -21.45
CA LEU A 35 -7.37 2.45 -20.70
C LEU A 35 -7.19 3.22 -19.39
N VAL A 36 -6.09 2.95 -18.68
CA VAL A 36 -5.69 3.68 -17.47
C VAL A 36 -5.29 5.11 -17.80
N SER A 37 -4.53 5.33 -18.87
CA SER A 37 -4.14 6.68 -19.32
C SER A 37 -5.35 7.51 -19.74
N ASN A 38 -6.32 6.90 -20.44
CA ASN A 38 -7.58 7.56 -20.77
C ASN A 38 -8.39 7.89 -19.50
N ALA A 39 -8.52 6.94 -18.55
CA ALA A 39 -9.20 7.20 -17.28
C ALA A 39 -8.51 8.33 -16.49
N TYR A 40 -7.17 8.32 -16.43
CA TYR A 40 -6.36 9.33 -15.76
C TYR A 40 -6.46 10.71 -16.44
N PHE A 41 -6.50 10.75 -17.78
CA PHE A 41 -6.75 11.97 -18.53
C PHE A 41 -8.12 12.58 -18.19
N TYR A 42 -9.19 11.77 -18.19
CA TYR A 42 -10.52 12.27 -17.82
C TYR A 42 -10.61 12.68 -16.34
N LEU A 43 -9.96 11.94 -15.44
CA LEU A 43 -9.90 12.27 -14.01
C LEU A 43 -9.13 13.57 -13.73
N SER A 44 -7.98 13.77 -14.38
CA SER A 44 -7.18 14.98 -14.24
C SER A 44 -7.92 16.21 -14.81
N GLU A 45 -8.61 16.07 -15.94
CA GLU A 45 -9.46 17.13 -16.49
C GLU A 45 -10.66 17.45 -15.59
N MET A 46 -11.27 16.43 -14.98
CA MET A 46 -12.38 16.61 -14.02
C MET A 46 -11.92 17.25 -12.73
N LYS A 47 -10.77 16.82 -12.18
CA LYS A 47 -10.15 17.43 -11.01
C LYS A 47 -9.80 18.88 -11.28
N ARG A 48 -9.18 19.19 -12.42
CA ARG A 48 -8.90 20.58 -12.87
C ARG A 48 -10.18 21.43 -12.95
N LYS A 49 -11.28 20.87 -13.46
CA LYS A 49 -12.58 21.57 -13.51
C LYS A 49 -13.24 21.72 -12.14
N ALA A 50 -13.06 20.76 -11.25
CA ALA A 50 -13.58 20.79 -9.88
C ALA A 50 -12.82 21.79 -9.00
N ASP A 51 -11.49 21.86 -9.13
CA ASP A 51 -10.64 22.82 -8.44
C ASP A 51 -10.94 24.28 -8.88
N ASN A 52 -11.40 24.46 -10.13
CA ASN A 52 -11.86 25.75 -10.66
C ASN A 52 -13.28 26.16 -10.17
N LEU A 53 -14.07 25.23 -9.67
CA LEU A 53 -15.40 25.48 -9.10
C LEU A 53 -15.27 25.47 -7.57
N ALA A 54 -15.06 26.64 -6.97
CA ALA A 54 -14.64 26.87 -5.58
C ALA A 54 -15.47 26.26 -4.42
N ASN A 55 -16.31 25.24 -4.64
CA ASN A 55 -17.08 24.53 -3.63
C ASN A 55 -17.07 22.99 -3.78
N GLY A 56 -16.18 22.39 -4.58
CA GLY A 56 -15.88 20.95 -4.54
C GLY A 56 -17.03 20.00 -4.89
N LYS A 57 -18.18 20.50 -5.33
CA LYS A 57 -19.29 19.69 -5.84
C LYS A 57 -19.26 19.72 -7.36
N ILE A 58 -18.78 18.63 -7.95
CA ILE A 58 -18.91 18.39 -9.39
C ILE A 58 -20.41 18.22 -9.70
N PRO A 59 -21.00 19.01 -10.61
CA PRO A 59 -22.32 18.73 -11.15
C PRO A 59 -22.30 17.34 -11.80
N ASN A 60 -23.24 16.44 -11.46
CA ASN A 60 -23.30 15.04 -11.92
C ASN A 60 -22.22 14.10 -11.35
N SER A 61 -21.83 14.26 -10.08
CA SER A 61 -20.93 13.32 -9.39
C SER A 61 -21.36 11.84 -9.51
N SER A 62 -22.66 11.56 -9.55
CA SER A 62 -23.20 10.20 -9.74
C SER A 62 -22.93 9.64 -11.14
N ALA A 63 -23.07 10.44 -12.20
CA ALA A 63 -22.80 9.99 -13.56
C ALA A 63 -21.29 9.76 -13.78
N VAL A 64 -20.45 10.63 -13.22
CA VAL A 64 -18.99 10.46 -13.25
C VAL A 64 -18.57 9.21 -12.48
N ALA A 65 -19.11 9.01 -11.28
CA ALA A 65 -18.86 7.79 -10.50
C ALA A 65 -19.28 6.54 -11.29
N GLY A 66 -20.41 6.57 -12.00
CA GLY A 66 -20.85 5.48 -12.87
C GLY A 66 -19.86 5.15 -13.98
N VAL A 67 -19.35 6.16 -14.69
CA VAL A 67 -18.33 5.94 -15.75
C VAL A 67 -17.03 5.38 -15.18
N LEU A 68 -16.56 5.90 -14.04
CA LEU A 68 -15.36 5.40 -13.38
C LEU A 68 -15.54 3.95 -12.90
N ASP A 69 -16.72 3.64 -12.39
CA ASP A 69 -17.12 2.32 -11.95
C ASP A 69 -17.22 1.30 -13.11
N GLU A 70 -17.70 1.73 -14.28
CA GLU A 70 -17.65 0.92 -15.50
C GLU A 70 -16.20 0.68 -15.95
N LYS A 71 -15.36 1.72 -15.92
CA LYS A 71 -13.95 1.59 -16.32
C LYS A 71 -13.17 0.63 -15.43
N ILE A 72 -13.39 0.67 -14.11
CA ILE A 72 -12.71 -0.27 -13.21
C ILE A 72 -13.17 -1.71 -13.46
N THR A 73 -14.46 -1.89 -13.74
CA THR A 73 -15.02 -3.20 -14.09
C THR A 73 -14.42 -3.74 -15.38
N MET A 74 -14.27 -2.88 -16.40
CA MET A 74 -13.67 -3.24 -17.67
C MET A 74 -12.20 -3.65 -17.50
N ILE A 75 -11.42 -2.86 -16.76
CA ILE A 75 -10.00 -3.18 -16.45
C ILE A 75 -9.89 -4.55 -15.75
N MET A 76 -10.72 -4.78 -14.73
CA MET A 76 -10.73 -6.05 -13.99
C MET A 76 -11.13 -7.22 -14.88
N SER A 77 -12.18 -7.05 -15.67
CA SER A 77 -12.73 -8.11 -16.52
C SER A 77 -11.76 -8.47 -17.65
N GLU A 78 -11.05 -7.49 -18.22
CA GLU A 78 -10.05 -7.73 -19.25
C GLU A 78 -8.81 -8.44 -18.68
N PHE A 79 -8.31 -7.99 -17.52
CA PHE A 79 -7.15 -8.61 -16.89
C PHE A 79 -7.44 -10.05 -16.42
N PHE A 80 -8.51 -10.26 -15.64
CA PHE A 80 -8.84 -11.56 -15.08
C PHE A 80 -9.58 -12.49 -16.06
N GLY A 81 -10.13 -11.94 -17.15
CA GLY A 81 -10.72 -12.71 -18.26
C GLY A 81 -9.70 -13.46 -19.11
N ASN A 82 -8.40 -13.20 -18.91
CA ASN A 82 -7.34 -13.89 -19.63
C ASN A 82 -7.26 -15.39 -19.24
N LYS A 83 -7.88 -16.24 -20.06
CA LYS A 83 -7.93 -17.70 -19.88
C LYS A 83 -6.58 -18.39 -19.91
N ALA A 84 -5.53 -17.76 -20.45
CA ALA A 84 -4.18 -18.32 -20.41
C ALA A 84 -3.59 -18.29 -19.00
N ARG A 85 -4.08 -17.40 -18.12
CA ARG A 85 -3.59 -17.22 -16.75
C ARG A 85 -4.60 -17.64 -15.68
N PHE A 86 -5.89 -17.40 -15.92
CA PHE A 86 -6.95 -17.67 -14.95
C PHE A 86 -7.98 -18.62 -15.54
N LYS A 87 -8.36 -19.67 -14.82
CA LYS A 87 -9.38 -20.60 -15.31
C LYS A 87 -10.77 -19.96 -15.26
N SER A 88 -11.06 -19.24 -14.18
CA SER A 88 -12.23 -18.38 -14.04
C SER A 88 -12.00 -17.33 -12.95
N TYR A 89 -12.86 -16.32 -12.88
CA TYR A 89 -12.81 -15.30 -11.84
C TYR A 89 -14.21 -14.90 -11.38
N ASN A 90 -14.31 -14.46 -10.13
CA ASN A 90 -15.50 -13.81 -9.58
C ASN A 90 -15.15 -12.40 -9.13
N LEU A 91 -15.89 -11.40 -9.61
CA LEU A 91 -15.71 -10.01 -9.20
C LEU A 91 -16.85 -9.57 -8.28
N PHE A 92 -16.52 -9.28 -7.02
CA PHE A 92 -17.40 -8.66 -6.04
C PHE A 92 -16.99 -7.20 -5.85
N LYS A 93 -17.90 -6.27 -6.13
CA LYS A 93 -17.60 -4.84 -6.16
C LYS A 93 -18.63 -4.04 -5.38
N SER A 94 -18.15 -3.11 -4.55
CA SER A 94 -18.95 -2.14 -3.82
C SER A 94 -18.28 -0.76 -3.89
N SER A 95 -18.75 0.12 -4.77
CA SER A 95 -18.16 1.44 -5.03
C SER A 95 -19.00 2.62 -4.53
N ASP A 96 -20.13 2.36 -3.86
CA ASP A 96 -21.13 3.37 -3.45
C ASP A 96 -20.59 4.47 -2.51
N GLY A 97 -19.43 4.25 -1.88
CA GLY A 97 -18.77 5.19 -0.96
C GLY A 97 -17.52 5.90 -1.49
N LEU A 98 -17.15 5.70 -2.76
CA LEU A 98 -15.91 6.25 -3.32
C LEU A 98 -16.06 7.71 -3.77
N ASP A 99 -15.30 8.60 -3.15
CA ASP A 99 -15.13 9.97 -3.63
C ASP A 99 -14.10 10.05 -4.78
N LEU A 100 -14.01 11.21 -5.43
CA LEU A 100 -13.11 11.41 -6.57
C LEU A 100 -11.63 11.30 -6.21
N LYS A 101 -11.24 11.65 -4.98
CA LYS A 101 -9.86 11.51 -4.52
C LYS A 101 -9.48 10.04 -4.43
N LYS A 102 -10.36 9.21 -3.87
CA LYS A 102 -10.20 7.76 -3.82
C LYS A 102 -10.23 7.14 -5.21
N TRP A 103 -11.10 7.59 -6.11
CA TRP A 103 -11.07 7.12 -7.50
C TRP A 103 -9.72 7.40 -8.17
N ASN A 104 -9.19 8.62 -8.01
CA ASN A 104 -7.86 8.94 -8.54
C ASN A 104 -6.78 8.02 -7.98
N LEU A 105 -6.79 7.79 -6.66
CA LEU A 105 -5.87 6.86 -6.01
C LEU A 105 -6.00 5.43 -6.56
N VAL A 106 -7.22 4.96 -6.76
CA VAL A 106 -7.50 3.62 -7.32
C VAL A 106 -6.90 3.50 -8.72
N PHE A 107 -7.19 4.43 -9.63
CA PHE A 107 -6.67 4.35 -11.00
C PHE A 107 -5.16 4.53 -11.10
N GLU A 108 -4.55 5.29 -10.19
CA GLU A 108 -3.09 5.41 -10.09
C GLU A 108 -2.43 4.11 -9.62
N THR A 109 -3.05 3.40 -8.67
CA THR A 109 -2.43 2.25 -7.99
C THR A 109 -2.81 0.89 -8.58
N ILE A 110 -3.92 0.80 -9.31
CA ILE A 110 -4.40 -0.49 -9.82
C ILE A 110 -3.45 -1.19 -10.79
N PRO A 111 -2.74 -0.51 -11.72
CA PRO A 111 -1.82 -1.21 -12.62
C PRO A 111 -0.65 -1.86 -11.88
N GLU A 112 -0.18 -1.18 -10.82
CA GLU A 112 0.88 -1.66 -9.93
C GLU A 112 0.39 -2.88 -9.14
N ILE A 113 -0.84 -2.85 -8.59
CA ILE A 113 -1.42 -4.00 -7.88
C ILE A 113 -1.58 -5.19 -8.82
N LEU A 114 -2.14 -4.98 -10.03
CA LEU A 114 -2.30 -6.05 -11.03
C LEU A 114 -0.95 -6.60 -11.50
N SER A 115 0.08 -5.76 -11.61
CA SER A 115 1.46 -6.22 -11.89
C SER A 115 2.01 -7.14 -10.79
N VAL A 116 1.57 -7.01 -9.54
CA VAL A 116 1.95 -7.99 -8.51
C VAL A 116 1.17 -9.29 -8.68
N VAL A 117 -0.11 -9.22 -9.05
CA VAL A 117 -0.93 -10.41 -9.32
C VAL A 117 -0.32 -11.27 -10.42
N THR A 118 0.25 -10.67 -11.47
CA THR A 118 0.88 -11.43 -12.57
C THR A 118 2.10 -12.23 -12.18
N LEU A 119 2.75 -11.90 -11.04
CA LEU A 119 3.94 -12.60 -10.56
C LEU A 119 3.60 -13.95 -9.89
N PHE A 120 2.31 -14.23 -9.66
CA PHE A 120 1.87 -15.48 -9.05
C PHE A 120 1.17 -16.36 -10.09
N ASN A 121 1.50 -17.65 -10.05
CA ASN A 121 0.87 -18.65 -10.90
C ASN A 121 -0.44 -19.14 -10.26
N TYR A 122 -1.53 -18.39 -10.51
CA TYR A 122 -2.85 -18.74 -10.00
C TYR A 122 -3.40 -20.00 -10.67
N HIS A 123 -3.94 -20.90 -9.85
CA HIS A 123 -4.54 -22.15 -10.28
C HIS A 123 -6.04 -22.16 -9.97
N GLY A 124 -6.86 -22.34 -11.01
CA GLY A 124 -8.30 -22.42 -10.85
C GLY A 124 -8.98 -21.05 -10.78
N ASN A 125 -9.81 -20.85 -9.77
CA ASN A 125 -10.69 -19.69 -9.65
C ASN A 125 -10.02 -18.59 -8.81
N VAL A 126 -10.18 -17.35 -9.25
CA VAL A 126 -9.71 -16.17 -8.52
C VAL A 126 -10.91 -15.33 -8.06
N ASP A 127 -10.98 -15.05 -6.77
CA ASP A 127 -12.01 -14.17 -6.19
C ASP A 127 -11.42 -12.77 -6.01
N ILE A 128 -12.05 -11.78 -6.63
CA ILE A 128 -11.66 -10.38 -6.55
C ILE A 128 -12.72 -9.64 -5.75
N ARG A 129 -12.31 -8.93 -4.70
CA ARG A 129 -13.19 -8.07 -3.89
C ARG A 129 -12.67 -6.65 -3.91
N PHE A 130 -13.46 -5.73 -4.43
CA PHE A 130 -13.14 -4.31 -4.45
C PHE A 130 -14.19 -3.53 -3.64
N ASP A 131 -13.73 -2.83 -2.61
CA ASP A 131 -14.55 -1.94 -1.79
C ASP A 131 -13.87 -0.59 -1.58
N GLU A 132 -14.54 0.32 -0.88
CA GLU A 132 -14.06 1.68 -0.60
C GLU A 132 -12.72 1.79 0.15
N SER A 133 -12.24 0.68 0.70
CA SER A 133 -11.10 0.63 1.62
C SER A 133 -10.03 -0.36 1.19
N ARG A 134 -10.31 -1.27 0.24
CA ARG A 134 -9.37 -2.31 -0.17
C ARG A 134 -9.73 -2.95 -1.50
N LEU A 135 -8.68 -3.47 -2.15
CA LEU A 135 -8.75 -4.46 -3.21
C LEU A 135 -8.14 -5.76 -2.68
N ILE A 136 -8.91 -6.85 -2.72
CA ILE A 136 -8.44 -8.20 -2.38
C ILE A 136 -8.49 -9.07 -3.64
N VAL A 137 -7.39 -9.77 -3.92
CA VAL A 137 -7.31 -10.82 -4.93
C VAL A 137 -6.93 -12.11 -4.21
N SER A 138 -7.87 -13.05 -4.19
CA SER A 138 -7.77 -14.32 -3.48
C SER A 138 -7.79 -15.48 -4.46
N GLY A 139 -6.88 -16.44 -4.30
CA GLY A 139 -6.87 -17.62 -5.16
C GLY A 139 -5.85 -18.66 -4.74
N LEU A 140 -5.92 -19.83 -5.35
CA LEU A 140 -4.90 -20.86 -5.17
C LEU A 140 -3.71 -20.54 -6.06
N ILE A 141 -2.50 -20.70 -5.55
CA ILE A 141 -1.25 -20.54 -6.30
C ILE A 141 -0.40 -21.80 -6.14
N LEU A 142 0.34 -22.14 -7.20
CA LEU A 142 1.34 -23.19 -7.13
C LEU A 142 2.62 -22.68 -6.47
N GLU A 143 3.30 -23.56 -5.75
CA GLU A 143 4.65 -23.31 -5.27
C GLU A 143 5.59 -23.11 -6.46
N ASP A 144 5.99 -21.86 -6.69
CA ASP A 144 6.90 -21.51 -7.79
C ASP A 144 8.32 -21.33 -7.26
N GLY A 145 9.29 -21.93 -7.94
CA GLY A 145 10.73 -21.75 -7.67
C GLY A 145 11.25 -20.33 -7.98
N ASN A 146 10.50 -19.51 -8.70
CA ASN A 146 10.89 -18.14 -9.07
C ASN A 146 10.58 -17.06 -8.01
N MET A 147 10.11 -17.45 -6.82
CA MET A 147 9.73 -16.51 -5.75
C MET A 147 10.85 -15.54 -5.36
N GLU A 148 12.12 -15.94 -5.47
CA GLU A 148 13.28 -15.07 -5.20
C GLU A 148 13.47 -13.95 -6.25
N VAL A 149 13.15 -14.21 -7.52
CA VAL A 149 13.20 -13.20 -8.59
C VAL A 149 12.02 -12.24 -8.44
N ASN A 150 10.83 -12.79 -8.21
CA ASN A 150 9.61 -12.03 -8.01
C ASN A 150 9.69 -11.13 -6.78
N ARG A 151 10.46 -11.54 -5.75
CA ARG A 151 10.70 -10.76 -4.53
C ARG A 151 11.18 -9.33 -4.80
N LYS A 152 12.19 -9.16 -5.66
CA LYS A 152 12.74 -7.82 -5.94
C LYS A 152 11.71 -6.92 -6.61
N LEU A 153 10.95 -7.46 -7.57
CA LEU A 153 9.90 -6.73 -8.26
C LEU A 153 8.76 -6.34 -7.32
N ILE A 154 8.30 -7.29 -6.48
CA ILE A 154 7.26 -7.03 -5.48
C ILE A 154 7.70 -5.92 -4.53
N TYR A 155 8.97 -5.86 -4.11
CA TYR A 155 9.46 -4.77 -3.26
C TYR A 155 9.46 -3.42 -3.96
N VAL A 156 9.88 -3.36 -5.23
CA VAL A 156 9.86 -2.11 -6.00
C VAL A 156 8.43 -1.59 -6.12
N ILE A 157 7.49 -2.46 -6.47
CA ILE A 157 6.07 -2.11 -6.60
C ILE A 157 5.48 -1.72 -5.24
N THR A 158 5.78 -2.46 -4.19
CA THR A 158 5.34 -2.13 -2.83
C THR A 158 5.83 -0.74 -2.43
N ARG A 159 7.09 -0.38 -2.71
CA ARG A 159 7.61 0.98 -2.44
C ARG A 159 6.85 2.07 -3.22
N ARG A 160 6.42 1.81 -4.47
CA ARG A 160 5.59 2.75 -5.24
C ARG A 160 4.21 2.91 -4.61
N LEU A 161 3.56 1.80 -4.24
CA LEU A 161 2.26 1.82 -3.56
C LEU A 161 2.33 2.55 -2.22
N LEU A 162 3.39 2.36 -1.44
CA LEU A 162 3.61 3.06 -0.18
C LEU A 162 3.72 4.58 -0.38
N ARG A 163 4.31 5.07 -1.48
CA ARG A 163 4.33 6.51 -1.80
C ARG A 163 2.95 7.07 -2.12
N ALA A 164 2.09 6.26 -2.73
CA ALA A 164 0.67 6.54 -2.90
C ALA A 164 -0.15 6.30 -1.61
N LYS A 165 0.52 5.99 -0.48
CA LYS A 165 -0.10 5.69 0.81
C LYS A 165 -1.02 4.46 0.80
N VAL A 166 -0.73 3.52 -0.11
CA VAL A 166 -1.40 2.23 -0.23
C VAL A 166 -0.49 1.14 0.35
N LEU A 167 -1.07 0.28 1.18
CA LEU A 167 -0.33 -0.79 1.83
C LEU A 167 -0.66 -2.13 1.18
N LEU A 168 0.33 -2.77 0.56
CA LEU A 168 0.19 -4.11 -0.01
C LEU A 168 0.55 -5.17 1.03
N THR A 169 -0.38 -6.08 1.30
CA THR A 169 -0.27 -7.14 2.30
C THR A 169 -0.68 -8.48 1.71
N PHE A 170 -0.19 -9.56 2.33
CA PHE A 170 -0.33 -10.90 1.79
C PHE A 170 -0.63 -11.86 2.93
N ASN A 171 -1.60 -12.75 2.73
CA ASN A 171 -1.80 -13.91 3.58
C ASN A 171 -1.59 -15.17 2.74
N LEU A 172 -0.74 -16.08 3.19
CA LEU A 172 -0.40 -17.31 2.49
C LEU A 172 -0.74 -18.51 3.38
N GLU A 173 -1.75 -19.26 3.01
CA GLU A 173 -2.24 -20.41 3.76
C GLU A 173 -1.86 -21.70 3.03
N LYS A 174 -1.24 -22.64 3.76
CA LYS A 174 -0.97 -23.99 3.24
C LYS A 174 -2.29 -24.72 3.01
N THR A 175 -2.46 -25.32 1.84
CA THR A 175 -3.62 -26.19 1.58
C THR A 175 -3.31 -27.64 1.97
N ALA A 176 -4.33 -28.50 1.93
CA ALA A 176 -4.15 -29.94 2.14
C ALA A 176 -3.29 -30.62 1.05
N ARG A 177 -3.06 -29.95 -0.10
CA ARG A 177 -2.22 -30.46 -1.19
C ARG A 177 -0.83 -29.83 -1.10
N THR A 178 0.19 -30.66 -1.08
CA THR A 178 1.60 -30.23 -1.18
C THR A 178 1.83 -29.44 -2.46
N GLY A 179 2.59 -28.35 -2.37
CA GLY A 179 2.89 -27.46 -3.49
C GLY A 179 1.75 -26.53 -3.90
N LEU A 180 0.67 -26.45 -3.12
CA LEU A 180 -0.47 -25.57 -3.39
C LEU A 180 -0.79 -24.72 -2.16
N PHE A 181 -0.84 -23.41 -2.37
CA PHE A 181 -1.12 -22.43 -1.33
C PHE A 181 -2.33 -21.60 -1.70
N LYS A 182 -3.09 -21.13 -0.70
CA LYS A 182 -4.08 -20.08 -0.90
C LYS A 182 -3.40 -18.74 -0.61
N LEU A 183 -3.38 -17.87 -1.61
CA LEU A 183 -2.88 -16.52 -1.51
C LEU A 183 -4.06 -15.55 -1.44
N ASP A 184 -4.07 -14.71 -0.40
CA ASP A 184 -4.91 -13.53 -0.32
C ASP A 184 -4.01 -12.28 -0.42
N LEU A 185 -3.98 -11.66 -1.59
CA LEU A 185 -3.30 -10.39 -1.86
C LEU A 185 -4.26 -9.25 -1.52
N LYS A 186 -3.90 -8.38 -0.56
CA LYS A 186 -4.72 -7.24 -0.15
C LYS A 186 -3.95 -5.93 -0.34
N ALA A 187 -4.48 -5.05 -1.18
CA ALA A 187 -4.11 -3.64 -1.22
C ALA A 187 -5.05 -2.83 -0.33
N ASP A 188 -4.53 -2.21 0.72
CA ASP A 188 -5.27 -1.36 1.65
C ASP A 188 -5.26 0.09 1.17
N LEU A 189 -6.44 0.57 0.78
CA LEU A 189 -6.71 1.90 0.22
C LEU A 189 -7.35 2.82 1.27
N SER A 190 -7.35 2.43 2.54
CA SER A 190 -8.09 3.13 3.60
C SER A 190 -7.39 4.35 4.19
N HIS A 191 -6.26 4.77 3.61
CA HIS A 191 -5.58 5.97 4.06
C HIS A 191 -6.50 7.18 3.95
N ASP A 192 -6.56 7.96 5.01
CA ASP A 192 -7.33 9.20 5.09
C ASP A 192 -6.40 10.27 5.66
N GLU A 193 -6.14 11.30 4.86
CA GLU A 193 -5.27 12.42 5.25
C GLU A 193 -5.84 13.23 6.42
N SER A 194 -7.16 13.18 6.62
CA SER A 194 -7.83 13.89 7.71
C SER A 194 -7.67 13.19 9.07
N LEU A 195 -7.16 11.95 9.10
CA LEU A 195 -6.98 11.14 10.29
C LEU A 195 -5.51 10.82 10.53
N SER A 196 -5.10 10.86 11.80
CA SER A 196 -3.78 10.41 12.22
C SER A 196 -3.90 9.41 13.35
N TYR A 197 -3.08 8.36 13.29
CA TYR A 197 -2.92 7.40 14.37
C TYR A 197 -1.87 7.89 15.35
N ARG A 198 -2.26 8.39 16.52
CA ARG A 198 -1.35 9.05 17.46
C ARG A 198 -0.96 8.15 18.62
N VAL A 199 0.32 8.17 18.95
CA VAL A 199 0.90 7.44 20.08
C VAL A 199 1.64 8.43 20.98
N LEU A 200 1.46 8.28 22.29
CA LEU A 200 2.14 9.08 23.29
C LEU A 200 3.43 8.39 23.72
N PHE A 201 4.54 9.13 23.65
CA PHE A 201 5.86 8.73 24.12
C PHE A 201 6.21 9.56 25.35
N LYS A 202 6.41 8.91 26.49
CA LYS A 202 6.80 9.55 27.75
C LYS A 202 8.29 9.35 27.97
N VAL A 203 9.10 10.22 27.39
CA VAL A 203 10.58 10.09 27.41
C VAL A 203 11.12 10.22 28.84
N ASN A 204 10.58 11.18 29.61
CA ASN A 204 10.85 11.32 31.04
C ASN A 204 9.65 11.97 31.74
N THR A 205 9.79 12.33 33.02
CA THR A 205 8.72 12.96 33.82
C THR A 205 8.28 14.31 33.26
N THR A 206 9.15 14.99 32.53
CA THR A 206 8.94 16.35 32.02
C THR A 206 8.72 16.41 30.52
N GLU A 207 9.16 15.42 29.75
CA GLU A 207 9.12 15.45 28.28
C GLU A 207 8.18 14.38 27.73
N GLN A 208 7.16 14.84 27.00
CA GLN A 208 6.15 14.00 26.38
C GLN A 208 6.01 14.37 24.91
N TYR A 209 6.11 13.35 24.05
CA TYR A 209 5.98 13.50 22.61
C TYR A 209 4.72 12.80 22.13
N LEU A 210 3.97 13.49 21.28
CA LEU A 210 2.85 12.89 20.55
C LEU A 210 3.32 12.66 19.12
N VAL A 211 3.41 11.38 18.74
CA VAL A 211 3.85 10.96 17.41
C VAL A 211 2.65 10.49 16.60
N GLY A 212 2.42 11.12 15.45
CA GLY A 212 1.37 10.74 14.52
C GLY A 212 1.90 9.81 13.43
N PHE A 213 1.22 8.67 13.23
CA PHE A 213 1.41 7.72 12.14
C PHE A 213 0.22 7.80 11.17
N SER A 214 0.35 7.12 10.02
CA SER A 214 -0.77 6.92 9.09
C SER A 214 -1.95 6.25 9.78
N ASN A 215 -3.18 6.72 9.53
CA ASN A 215 -4.41 6.15 10.08
C ASN A 215 -4.57 4.64 9.80
N ILE A 216 -3.98 4.15 8.69
CA ILE A 216 -3.98 2.73 8.30
C ILE A 216 -3.48 1.84 9.46
N PHE A 217 -2.52 2.32 10.25
CA PHE A 217 -1.87 1.56 11.33
C PHE A 217 -2.85 0.99 12.35
N TYR A 218 -3.91 1.74 12.63
CA TYR A 218 -4.96 1.33 13.56
C TYR A 218 -5.59 -0.03 13.20
N ARG A 219 -5.66 -0.35 11.89
CA ARG A 219 -6.24 -1.59 11.37
C ARG A 219 -5.29 -2.79 11.46
N TYR A 220 -4.01 -2.55 11.74
CA TYR A 220 -2.97 -3.58 11.84
C TYR A 220 -2.60 -3.90 13.29
N ARG A 221 -3.38 -3.42 14.27
CA ARG A 221 -3.23 -3.85 15.67
C ARG A 221 -3.44 -5.35 15.77
N SER A 222 -2.52 -6.01 16.44
CA SER A 222 -2.54 -7.45 16.67
C SER A 222 -2.44 -7.76 18.15
N ASN A 223 -2.92 -8.94 18.54
CA ASN A 223 -2.75 -9.45 19.89
C ASN A 223 -1.45 -10.26 19.98
N LEU A 224 -0.97 -10.45 21.22
CA LEU A 224 0.28 -11.19 21.44
C LEU A 224 0.15 -12.66 21.00
N ASP A 225 -0.99 -13.29 21.28
CA ASP A 225 -1.27 -14.68 20.95
C ASP A 225 -1.08 -14.98 19.46
N TYR A 226 -1.60 -14.13 18.58
CA TYR A 226 -1.44 -14.28 17.13
C TYR A 226 0.02 -14.14 16.71
N ILE A 227 0.74 -13.16 17.26
CA ILE A 227 2.14 -12.90 16.88
C ILE A 227 3.07 -14.00 17.38
N MET A 228 2.73 -14.65 18.49
CA MET A 228 3.45 -15.82 19.00
C MET A 228 3.31 -17.05 18.10
N LEU A 229 2.21 -17.15 17.34
CA LEU A 229 2.03 -18.22 16.36
C LEU A 229 2.80 -17.98 15.06
N LEU A 230 3.33 -16.76 14.86
CA LEU A 230 4.15 -16.46 13.70
C LEU A 230 5.57 -16.98 13.91
N ASP A 231 6.14 -17.53 12.83
CA ASP A 231 7.56 -17.88 12.77
C ASP A 231 8.47 -16.63 12.91
N SER A 232 9.77 -16.82 12.72
CA SER A 232 10.75 -15.74 12.75
C SER A 232 10.39 -14.61 11.75
N HIS A 233 10.15 -13.42 12.29
CA HIS A 233 9.83 -12.22 11.53
C HIS A 233 10.55 -10.99 12.09
N ASN A 234 10.54 -9.88 11.35
CA ASN A 234 11.20 -8.66 11.82
C ASN A 234 10.35 -7.98 12.88
N VAL A 235 10.95 -7.66 14.02
CA VAL A 235 10.28 -6.91 15.08
C VAL A 235 11.06 -5.64 15.35
N VAL A 236 10.37 -4.51 15.32
CA VAL A 236 10.90 -3.20 15.68
C VAL A 236 10.22 -2.75 16.95
N GLU A 237 10.97 -2.62 18.04
CA GLU A 237 10.47 -2.07 19.29
C GLU A 237 10.88 -0.61 19.40
N ILE A 238 9.90 0.27 19.60
CA ILE A 238 10.11 1.68 19.91
C ILE A 238 9.82 1.86 21.41
N ASN A 239 10.83 2.25 22.17
CA ASN A 239 10.69 2.46 23.61
C ASN A 239 10.15 3.87 23.92
N ASN A 240 9.80 4.09 25.19
CA ASN A 240 9.31 5.40 25.68
C ASN A 240 10.29 6.55 25.44
N ASP A 241 11.59 6.27 25.45
CA ASP A 241 12.67 7.21 25.18
C ASP A 241 12.95 7.43 23.68
N LEU A 242 12.07 6.94 22.81
CA LEU A 242 12.22 6.94 21.34
C LEU A 242 13.38 6.10 20.82
N SER A 243 14.06 5.31 21.67
CA SER A 243 15.07 4.37 21.22
C SER A 243 14.42 3.24 20.43
N ILE A 244 15.08 2.85 19.33
CA ILE A 244 14.62 1.81 18.42
C ILE A 244 15.49 0.56 18.60
N LYS A 245 14.86 -0.58 18.80
CA LYS A 245 15.53 -1.89 18.86
C LYS A 245 14.96 -2.81 17.78
N HIS A 246 15.85 -3.59 17.18
CA HIS A 246 15.51 -4.54 16.13
C HIS A 246 15.72 -5.97 16.64
N TYR A 247 14.74 -6.83 16.39
CA TYR A 247 14.77 -8.24 16.73
C TYR A 247 14.37 -9.08 15.51
N VAL A 248 14.87 -10.31 15.49
CA VAL A 248 14.38 -11.38 14.62
C VAL A 248 13.60 -12.34 15.52
N GLY A 249 12.28 -12.33 15.39
CA GLY A 249 11.36 -12.98 16.34
C GLY A 249 10.93 -12.06 17.49
N LEU A 250 9.92 -12.50 18.24
CA LEU A 250 9.42 -11.76 19.40
C LEU A 250 10.46 -11.72 20.52
N PRO A 251 10.73 -10.54 21.12
CA PRO A 251 11.53 -10.45 22.34
C PRO A 251 10.76 -11.06 23.53
N ASP A 252 11.46 -11.26 24.65
CA ASP A 252 10.93 -11.89 25.88
C ASP A 252 9.54 -11.35 26.29
N LEU A 253 8.56 -12.24 26.30
CA LEU A 253 7.11 -12.01 26.34
C LEU A 253 6.65 -11.34 27.64
N THR A 254 7.33 -11.66 28.75
CA THR A 254 7.05 -11.13 30.09
C THR A 254 7.16 -9.60 30.17
N ARG A 255 7.93 -8.98 29.26
CA ARG A 255 8.13 -7.52 29.17
C ARG A 255 7.06 -6.80 28.34
N ILE A 256 6.28 -7.54 27.54
CA ILE A 256 5.29 -6.95 26.62
C ILE A 256 3.94 -6.84 27.33
N GLU A 257 3.46 -7.92 27.96
CA GLU A 257 2.17 -7.94 28.65
C GLU A 257 2.14 -7.02 29.87
N SER A 258 3.23 -6.99 30.64
CA SER A 258 3.35 -6.16 31.84
C SER A 258 3.41 -4.65 31.55
N ALA A 259 3.65 -4.24 30.30
CA ALA A 259 3.94 -2.87 29.93
C ALA A 259 2.82 -2.16 29.15
N ASN A 260 1.67 -2.81 28.90
CA ASN A 260 0.56 -2.26 28.10
C ASN A 260 1.03 -1.72 26.73
N LYS A 261 2.02 -2.41 26.14
CA LYS A 261 2.54 -2.12 24.81
C LYS A 261 1.52 -2.50 23.75
N GLU A 262 1.63 -1.86 22.60
CA GLU A 262 0.77 -2.17 21.46
C GLU A 262 1.59 -2.79 20.34
N ILE A 263 1.06 -3.85 19.74
CA ILE A 263 1.72 -4.55 18.64
C ILE A 263 0.94 -4.23 17.36
N LEU A 264 1.64 -3.69 16.37
CA LEU A 264 1.15 -3.53 15.01
C LEU A 264 1.83 -4.58 14.14
N HIS A 265 1.08 -5.35 13.37
CA HIS A 265 1.64 -6.40 12.53
C HIS A 265 1.26 -6.23 11.07
N PHE A 266 2.28 -6.18 10.22
CA PHE A 266 2.17 -5.97 8.78
C PHE A 266 2.61 -7.27 8.07
N PRO A 267 1.68 -8.05 7.51
CA PRO A 267 1.97 -9.33 6.89
C PRO A 267 2.47 -9.12 5.45
N PHE A 268 3.72 -8.69 5.31
CA PHE A 268 4.41 -8.63 4.01
C PHE A 268 4.93 -10.02 3.63
N ILE A 269 4.74 -10.44 2.38
CA ILE A 269 5.01 -11.83 1.92
C ILE A 269 6.44 -12.32 2.15
N PHE A 270 7.44 -11.43 2.14
CA PHE A 270 8.85 -11.81 2.29
C PHE A 270 9.52 -11.34 3.57
N ARG A 271 8.96 -10.31 4.21
CA ARG A 271 9.50 -9.72 5.44
C ARG A 271 8.35 -9.19 6.29
N PRO A 272 7.58 -10.09 6.93
CA PRO A 272 6.58 -9.65 7.89
C PRO A 272 7.25 -8.76 8.93
N LEU A 273 6.56 -7.70 9.32
CA LEU A 273 7.07 -6.68 10.22
C LEU A 273 6.09 -6.49 11.36
N SER A 274 6.56 -6.65 12.58
CA SER A 274 5.84 -6.23 13.78
C SER A 274 6.49 -4.99 14.35
N ILE A 275 5.68 -4.00 14.73
CA ILE A 275 6.11 -2.80 15.43
C ILE A 275 5.51 -2.84 16.82
N ILE A 276 6.37 -2.82 17.85
CA ILE A 276 5.96 -2.74 19.23
C ILE A 276 6.08 -1.27 19.66
N LEU A 277 4.95 -0.68 19.98
CA LEU A 277 4.82 0.67 20.49
C LEU A 277 4.76 0.66 22.02
N PRO A 278 5.26 1.69 22.69
CA PRO A 278 5.35 1.68 24.15
C PRO A 278 3.99 1.85 24.83
N MET A 279 2.99 2.34 24.09
CA MET A 279 1.62 2.55 24.56
C MET A 279 0.65 2.40 23.38
N LYS A 280 -0.63 2.16 23.68
CA LYS A 280 -1.72 2.14 22.70
C LYS A 280 -1.93 3.51 22.06
N GLY A 281 -2.05 3.52 20.73
CA GLY A 281 -2.40 4.71 19.98
C GLY A 281 -3.92 4.92 19.83
N ASN A 282 -4.29 6.12 19.36
CA ASN A 282 -5.68 6.50 19.10
C ASN A 282 -5.80 7.23 17.76
N LEU A 283 -6.91 7.01 17.05
CA LEU A 283 -7.24 7.78 15.86
C LEU A 283 -7.78 9.15 16.28
N VAL A 284 -7.23 10.21 15.70
CA VAL A 284 -7.73 11.58 15.87
C VAL A 284 -7.80 12.29 14.53
N THR A 285 -8.58 13.36 14.48
CA THR A 285 -8.58 14.24 13.32
C THR A 285 -7.32 15.10 13.28
N GLU A 286 -6.88 15.45 12.08
CA GLU A 286 -5.74 16.33 11.88
C GLU A 286 -6.02 17.73 12.46
N ALA A 287 -7.26 18.21 12.38
CA ALA A 287 -7.70 19.47 12.97
C ALA A 287 -7.48 19.51 14.50
N PHE A 288 -7.83 18.43 15.21
CA PHE A 288 -7.56 18.29 16.64
C PHE A 288 -6.05 18.19 16.94
N SER A 289 -5.28 17.63 16.02
CA SER A 289 -3.82 17.54 16.16
C SER A 289 -3.16 18.91 16.06
N ARG A 290 -3.61 19.74 15.10
CA ARG A 290 -3.13 21.11 14.89
C ARG A 290 -3.58 22.09 15.98
N SER A 291 -4.79 21.93 16.54
CA SER A 291 -5.26 22.79 17.63
C SER A 291 -4.41 22.63 18.91
N LEU A 292 -3.90 21.42 19.16
CA LEU A 292 -2.95 21.19 20.26
C LEU A 292 -1.60 21.86 20.01
N ASP A 293 -1.13 21.95 18.77
CA ASP A 293 0.08 22.71 18.41
C ASP A 293 -0.09 24.21 18.61
N ASP A 294 -1.26 24.76 18.26
CA ASP A 294 -1.53 26.19 18.39
C ASP A 294 -1.77 26.62 19.85
N GLU A 295 -2.37 25.76 20.68
CA GLU A 295 -2.45 26.02 22.13
C GLU A 295 -1.08 25.96 22.81
N ASN A 296 -0.19 25.05 22.38
CA ASN A 296 1.17 24.95 22.90
C ASN A 296 2.09 26.08 22.41
N LYS A 297 1.79 26.74 21.27
CA LYS A 297 2.52 27.96 20.86
C LYS A 297 2.11 29.20 21.65
N ARG A 298 0.90 29.22 22.22
CA ARG A 298 0.38 30.35 23.01
C ARG A 298 0.75 30.30 24.50
N LYS A 299 1.25 29.16 24.98
CA LYS A 299 1.84 29.02 26.32
C LYS A 299 3.32 28.73 26.15
N GLN A 300 4.21 29.60 26.63
CA GLN A 300 5.63 29.27 26.82
C GLN A 300 5.77 28.21 27.94
N ASP A 301 5.25 27.01 27.69
CA ASP A 301 5.38 25.86 28.58
C ASP A 301 6.20 24.79 27.87
N VAL A 302 7.41 24.60 28.38
CA VAL A 302 8.39 23.61 27.95
C VAL A 302 7.85 22.23 28.27
N SER A 303 7.34 21.46 27.29
CA SER A 303 7.29 19.97 27.38
C SER A 303 6.53 19.22 26.28
N LYS A 304 5.70 19.86 25.45
CA LYS A 304 4.85 19.13 24.48
C LYS A 304 5.26 19.40 23.04
N PHE A 305 6.19 18.60 22.54
CA PHE A 305 6.56 18.60 21.13
C PHE A 305 5.72 17.58 20.37
N PHE A 306 4.99 18.05 19.37
CA PHE A 306 4.29 17.20 18.42
C PHE A 306 5.18 16.95 17.21
N ARG A 307 5.34 15.68 16.82
CA ARG A 307 6.06 15.32 15.60
C ARG A 307 5.29 14.26 14.85
N THR A 308 4.70 14.62 13.73
CA THR A 308 4.14 13.63 12.79
C THR A 308 5.29 12.93 12.09
N ILE A 309 5.33 11.61 12.18
CA ILE A 309 6.29 10.79 11.44
C ILE A 309 5.50 10.07 10.36
N ASP A 310 5.76 10.44 9.11
CA ASP A 310 5.25 9.68 7.98
C ASP A 310 5.96 8.32 7.95
N PHE A 311 5.28 7.26 8.38
CA PHE A 311 5.81 5.90 8.32
C PHE A 311 6.28 5.52 6.91
N PHE A 312 5.63 6.03 5.86
CA PHE A 312 6.02 5.74 4.48
C PHE A 312 7.38 6.36 4.12
N SER A 313 7.78 7.43 4.81
CA SER A 313 9.13 8.01 4.67
C SER A 313 10.24 7.08 5.18
N LEU A 314 9.93 6.16 6.10
CA LEU A 314 10.90 5.21 6.66
C LEU A 314 11.26 4.05 5.69
N PHE A 315 10.51 3.86 4.60
CA PHE A 315 10.80 2.86 3.56
C PHE A 315 11.60 3.40 2.37
N ASN A 316 11.84 4.71 2.32
CA ASN A 316 12.62 5.35 1.26
C ASN A 316 14.14 5.34 1.51
N LEU A 317 14.59 4.74 2.63
CA LEU A 317 16.00 4.43 2.91
C LEU A 317 16.40 3.04 2.36
#